data_AF-U9TVM1-F1
#
_entry.id   AF-U9TVM1-F1
#
_cell.length_a   1.000
_cell.length_b   1.000
_cell.length_c   1.000
_cell.angle_alpha   90.00
_cell.angle_beta   90.00
_cell.angle_gamma   90.00
#
_symmetry.space_group_name_H-M   'P 1'
#
loop_
_entity.id
_entity.type
_entity.pdbx_description
1 polymer ?
#
loop_
_entity_poly.entity_id
_entity_poly.type
_entity_poly.pdbx_seq_one_letter_code
_entity_poly.pdbx_strand_id
1 'polypeptide(L)'
;MSFNLKNIFSSNVKVEVQNLDTKSSQLVDLNLTDNLSKIRKKLENDNDNIINNTLLFSKKREERFIEIPFKKEDEFLLNEIIDKSGNILYLKFCSKPNWKFLNNLRKLEFGCTMTFNGIKKAEKRASIMKNCELAEFDAG
;
A
#
# COMPACT_ATOMS: atom_id res chain seq x y z
N MET A 1 36.24 -19.16 -12.78
CA MET A 1 35.17 -18.69 -13.68
C MET A 1 34.46 -17.55 -12.99
N SER A 2 34.51 -16.34 -13.55
CA SER A 2 33.82 -15.16 -13.04
C SER A 2 32.42 -15.09 -13.63
N PHE A 3 31.39 -15.25 -12.80
CA PHE A 3 30.01 -15.03 -13.23
C PHE A 3 29.69 -13.54 -13.19
N ASN A 4 29.66 -12.93 -14.38
CA ASN A 4 29.26 -11.55 -14.59
C ASN A 4 27.72 -11.49 -14.63
N LEU A 5 27.07 -11.28 -13.47
CA LEU A 5 25.62 -11.12 -13.36
C LEU A 5 25.21 -9.67 -13.66
N LYS A 6 25.42 -9.25 -14.91
CA LYS A 6 24.76 -8.07 -15.50
C LYS A 6 23.91 -8.49 -16.70
N ASN A 7 23.00 -9.43 -16.48
CA ASN A 7 21.88 -9.64 -17.40
C ASN A 7 20.66 -8.91 -16.86
N ILE A 8 20.52 -7.68 -17.34
CA ILE A 8 19.40 -6.76 -17.15
C ILE A 8 18.26 -7.30 -18.03
N PHE A 9 17.44 -8.18 -17.48
CA PHE A 9 16.11 -8.41 -18.03
C PHE A 9 15.11 -7.78 -17.07
N SER A 10 14.67 -6.57 -17.40
CA SER A 10 13.40 -6.01 -16.92
C SER A 10 12.26 -6.79 -17.57
N SER A 11 12.11 -8.06 -17.18
CA SER A 11 10.97 -8.89 -17.54
C SER A 11 9.96 -8.80 -16.42
N ASN A 12 8.72 -8.46 -16.75
CA ASN A 12 7.62 -8.64 -15.82
C ASN A 12 7.58 -10.12 -15.39
N VAL A 13 7.42 -10.34 -14.10
CA VAL A 13 7.26 -11.68 -13.51
C VAL A 13 5.91 -11.75 -12.80
N LYS A 14 5.32 -12.94 -12.78
CA LYS A 14 4.13 -13.18 -11.97
C LYS A 14 4.52 -13.17 -10.49
N VAL A 15 3.92 -12.24 -9.76
CA VAL A 15 4.08 -12.07 -8.31
C VAL A 15 2.73 -12.35 -7.67
N GLU A 16 2.71 -13.16 -6.62
CA GLU A 16 1.54 -13.30 -5.77
C GLU A 16 1.50 -12.15 -4.77
N VAL A 17 0.48 -11.30 -4.87
CA VAL A 17 0.24 -10.22 -3.92
C VAL A 17 -0.71 -10.75 -2.85
N GLN A 18 -0.23 -10.89 -1.62
CA GLN A 18 -0.99 -11.45 -0.51
C GLN A 18 -1.26 -10.40 0.57
N ASN A 19 -2.53 -10.23 0.94
CA ASN A 19 -2.91 -9.44 2.10
C ASN A 19 -2.91 -10.33 3.34
N LEU A 20 -2.06 -10.00 4.31
CA LEU A 20 -1.89 -10.79 5.54
C LEU A 20 -3.11 -10.75 6.45
N ASP A 21 -3.86 -9.64 6.46
CA ASP A 21 -4.97 -9.43 7.39
C ASP A 21 -6.27 -10.07 6.87
N THR A 22 -6.54 -9.94 5.56
CA THR A 22 -7.73 -10.55 4.92
C THR A 22 -7.47 -11.96 4.40
N LYS A 23 -6.20 -12.39 4.32
CA LYS A 23 -5.75 -13.66 3.73
C LYS A 23 -6.14 -13.83 2.26
N SER A 24 -6.45 -12.75 1.55
CA SER A 24 -6.69 -12.76 0.11
C SER A 24 -5.38 -12.70 -0.66
N SER A 25 -5.30 -13.38 -1.80
CA SER A 25 -4.18 -13.26 -2.72
C SER A 25 -4.62 -13.15 -4.18
N GLN A 26 -3.79 -12.48 -4.98
CA GLN A 26 -3.98 -12.28 -6.41
C GLN A 26 -2.64 -12.36 -7.14
N LEU A 27 -2.64 -12.91 -8.35
CA LEU A 27 -1.44 -12.98 -9.19
C LEU A 27 -1.38 -11.78 -10.13
N VAL A 28 -0.26 -11.06 -10.12
CA VAL A 28 -0.07 -9.84 -10.91
C VAL A 28 1.29 -9.88 -11.59
N ASP A 29 1.36 -9.40 -12.83
CA ASP A 29 2.63 -9.23 -13.53
C ASP A 29 3.32 -7.96 -13.05
N LEU A 30 4.45 -8.07 -12.35
CA LEU A 30 5.20 -6.93 -11.81
C LEU A 30 6.65 -6.93 -12.29
N ASN A 31 7.26 -5.75 -12.38
CA ASN A 31 8.67 -5.62 -12.72
C ASN A 31 9.52 -5.59 -11.45
N LEU A 32 10.43 -6.55 -11.33
CA LEU A 32 11.32 -6.70 -10.18
C LEU A 32 12.28 -5.51 -9.97
N THR A 33 12.57 -4.74 -11.02
CA THR A 33 13.46 -3.57 -10.96
C THR A 33 12.71 -2.26 -10.72
N ASP A 34 11.38 -2.28 -10.62
CA ASP A 34 10.62 -1.09 -10.26
C ASP A 34 10.63 -0.87 -8.75
N ASN A 35 10.62 0.41 -8.36
CA ASN A 35 10.50 0.79 -6.97
C ASN A 35 9.04 0.64 -6.49
N LEU A 36 8.85 0.60 -5.17
CA LEU A 36 7.53 0.30 -4.60
C LEU A 36 6.48 1.37 -4.94
N SER A 37 6.88 2.63 -5.13
CA SER A 37 5.95 3.68 -5.56
C SER A 37 5.37 3.42 -6.95
N LYS A 38 6.19 2.92 -7.90
CA LYS A 38 5.71 2.51 -9.22
C LYS A 38 4.83 1.27 -9.13
N ILE A 39 5.23 0.29 -8.33
CA ILE A 39 4.44 -0.92 -8.09
C ILE A 39 3.07 -0.57 -7.50
N ARG A 40 3.00 0.32 -6.51
CA ARG A 40 1.76 0.80 -5.92
C ARG A 40 0.84 1.40 -6.98
N LYS A 41 1.33 2.34 -7.79
CA LYS A 41 0.52 2.95 -8.87
C LYS A 41 -0.05 1.90 -9.82
N LYS A 42 0.72 0.85 -10.13
CA LYS A 42 0.24 -0.25 -10.96
C LYS A 42 -0.89 -1.02 -10.27
N LEU A 43 -0.69 -1.44 -9.02
CA LEU A 43 -1.67 -2.17 -8.23
C LEU A 43 -2.94 -1.35 -7.89
N GLU A 44 -2.84 -0.02 -7.85
CA GLU A 44 -3.98 0.90 -7.70
C GLU A 44 -4.76 1.05 -9.01
N ASN A 45 -4.08 1.02 -10.16
CA ASN A 45 -4.71 1.18 -11.48
C ASN A 45 -5.27 -0.13 -12.04
N ASP A 46 -4.88 -1.28 -11.50
CA ASP A 46 -5.46 -2.58 -11.88
C ASP A 46 -6.95 -2.61 -11.50
N ASN A 47 -7.76 -3.26 -12.35
CA ASN A 47 -9.24 -3.25 -12.25
C ASN A 47 -9.79 -3.65 -10.86
N ASP A 48 -9.02 -4.42 -10.09
CA ASP A 48 -9.42 -4.94 -8.79
C ASP A 48 -9.01 -4.03 -7.60
N ASN A 49 -8.31 -2.90 -7.83
CA ASN A 49 -7.78 -2.02 -6.78
C ASN A 49 -7.08 -2.81 -5.66
N ILE A 50 -6.13 -3.65 -6.06
CA ILE A 50 -5.45 -4.68 -5.24
C ILE A 50 -4.85 -4.06 -3.97
N ILE A 51 -4.33 -2.85 -4.12
CA ILE A 51 -3.85 -2.03 -3.02
C ILE A 51 -4.59 -0.70 -3.01
N ASN A 52 -4.71 -0.13 -1.81
CA ASN A 52 -5.15 1.24 -1.65
C ASN A 52 -4.31 1.91 -0.56
N ASN A 53 -4.62 3.17 -0.28
CA ASN A 53 -3.93 3.94 0.76
C ASN A 53 -4.04 3.34 2.17
N THR A 54 -4.84 2.30 2.41
CA THR A 54 -4.94 1.63 3.72
C THR A 54 -3.87 0.56 3.97
N LEU A 55 -3.23 0.10 2.90
CA LEU A 55 -2.31 -1.03 2.92
C LEU A 55 -0.87 -0.54 2.71
N LEU A 56 0.06 -1.08 3.50
CA LEU A 56 1.50 -0.92 3.35
C LEU A 56 2.10 -2.20 2.74
N PHE A 57 3.17 -2.03 1.99
CA PHE A 57 4.04 -3.14 1.65
C PHE A 57 4.72 -3.65 2.92
N SER A 58 4.95 -4.96 2.97
CA SER A 58 5.59 -5.62 4.08
C SER A 58 6.67 -6.58 3.59
N LYS A 59 7.84 -6.52 4.23
CA LYS A 59 8.95 -7.41 3.96
C LYS A 59 8.96 -8.55 4.98
N LYS A 60 8.94 -9.78 4.49
CA LYS A 60 9.12 -10.96 5.34
C LYS A 60 10.59 -11.09 5.77
N ARG A 61 10.83 -11.29 7.06
CA ARG A 61 12.11 -11.63 7.65
C ARG A 61 11.87 -12.77 8.62
N GLU A 62 12.34 -13.97 8.28
CA GLU A 62 12.07 -15.20 9.05
C GLU A 62 10.56 -15.36 9.25
N GLU A 63 10.09 -15.34 10.50
CA GLU A 63 8.67 -15.44 10.86
C GLU A 63 7.97 -14.09 11.10
N ARG A 64 8.64 -12.97 10.81
CA ARG A 64 8.11 -11.62 11.03
C ARG A 64 7.88 -10.87 9.73
N PHE A 65 6.97 -9.91 9.80
CA PHE A 65 6.60 -9.02 8.71
C PHE A 65 6.90 -7.58 9.10
N ILE A 66 7.78 -6.91 8.37
CA ILE A 66 8.23 -5.54 8.63
C ILE A 66 7.55 -4.60 7.64
N GLU A 67 6.76 -3.67 8.17
CA GLU A 67 6.06 -2.66 7.37
C GLU A 67 7.05 -1.67 6.72
N ILE A 68 6.81 -1.35 5.45
CA ILE A 68 7.54 -0.33 4.70
C ILE A 68 6.66 0.93 4.66
N PRO A 69 7.07 2.03 5.30
CA PRO A 69 6.29 3.27 5.27
C PRO A 69 6.19 3.84 3.86
N PHE A 70 5.03 4.43 3.52
CA PHE A 70 4.82 5.14 2.24
C PHE A 70 5.98 6.04 1.81
N LYS A 71 6.53 6.81 2.77
CA LYS A 71 7.62 7.77 2.51
C LYS A 71 8.93 7.12 2.02
N LYS A 72 9.07 5.81 2.20
CA LYS A 72 10.25 5.04 1.80
C LYS A 72 10.01 4.18 0.57
N GLU A 73 8.83 4.19 -0.02
CA GLU A 73 8.52 3.35 -1.18
C GLU A 73 9.42 3.63 -2.39
N ASP A 74 9.93 4.85 -2.53
CA ASP A 74 10.89 5.20 -3.58
C ASP A 74 12.31 4.68 -3.32
N GLU A 75 12.63 4.28 -2.08
CA GLU A 75 13.95 3.82 -1.65
C GLU A 75 14.15 2.32 -1.87
N PHE A 76 13.08 1.55 -2.08
CA PHE A 76 13.12 0.09 -2.20
C PHE A 76 12.70 -0.38 -3.58
N LEU A 77 13.45 -1.34 -4.12
CA LEU A 77 13.05 -2.10 -5.30
C LEU A 77 12.17 -3.29 -4.90
N LEU A 78 11.29 -3.74 -5.81
CA LEU A 78 10.45 -4.90 -5.56
C LEU A 78 11.29 -6.15 -5.24
N ASN A 79 12.38 -6.40 -5.98
CA ASN A 79 13.26 -7.55 -5.78
C ASN A 79 13.92 -7.61 -4.38
N GLU A 80 13.98 -6.48 -3.65
CA GLU A 80 14.57 -6.40 -2.32
C GLU A 80 13.58 -6.83 -1.23
N ILE A 81 12.28 -6.87 -1.52
CA ILE A 81 11.23 -7.07 -0.52
C ILE A 81 10.42 -8.34 -0.71
N ILE A 82 10.34 -8.88 -1.93
CA ILE A 82 9.57 -10.10 -2.22
C ILE A 82 10.17 -11.32 -1.51
N ASP A 83 9.31 -12.24 -1.11
CA ASP A 83 9.72 -13.58 -0.71
C ASP A 83 10.03 -14.42 -1.95
N LYS A 84 11.31 -14.71 -2.15
CA LYS A 84 11.83 -15.44 -3.31
C LYS A 84 11.42 -16.91 -3.35
N SER A 85 10.93 -17.48 -2.23
CA SER A 85 10.46 -18.87 -2.20
C SER A 85 9.19 -19.09 -3.03
N GLY A 86 8.38 -18.04 -3.22
CA GLY A 86 7.16 -18.10 -4.01
C GLY A 86 6.88 -16.86 -4.87
N ASN A 87 7.84 -15.93 -4.97
CA ASN A 87 7.63 -14.59 -5.55
C ASN A 87 6.41 -13.89 -4.93
N ILE A 88 6.36 -13.84 -3.60
CA ILE A 88 5.23 -13.30 -2.85
C ILE A 88 5.55 -11.88 -2.39
N LEU A 89 4.63 -10.95 -2.67
CA LEU A 89 4.60 -9.60 -2.15
C LEU A 89 3.54 -9.50 -1.06
N TYR A 90 3.94 -9.15 0.16
CA TYR A 90 3.02 -9.04 1.27
C TYR A 90 2.50 -7.63 1.46
N LEU A 91 1.19 -7.53 1.69
CA LEU A 91 0.48 -6.33 2.08
C LEU A 91 -0.07 -6.49 3.50
N LYS A 92 -0.08 -5.40 4.25
CA LYS A 92 -0.66 -5.34 5.59
C LYS A 92 -1.35 -4.01 5.82
N PHE A 93 -2.42 -3.98 6.60
CA PHE A 93 -2.98 -2.73 7.10
C PHE A 93 -1.92 -1.93 7.84
N CYS A 94 -1.91 -0.63 7.60
CA CYS A 94 -1.01 0.28 8.29
C CYS A 94 -1.28 0.21 9.80
N SER A 95 -0.29 -0.24 10.57
CA SER A 95 -0.41 -0.32 12.04
C SER A 95 -0.50 1.05 12.70
N LYS A 96 0.06 2.08 12.06
CA LYS A 96 0.10 3.46 12.54
C LYS A 96 -0.38 4.42 11.45
N PRO A 97 -1.70 4.51 11.23
CA PRO A 97 -2.24 5.41 10.22
C PRO A 97 -1.87 6.85 10.58
N ASN A 98 -1.51 7.66 9.57
CA ASN A 98 -1.31 9.10 9.75
C ASN A 98 -2.54 9.88 9.26
N TRP A 99 -2.62 11.17 9.57
CA TRP A 99 -3.81 11.96 9.19
C TRP A 99 -4.02 12.03 7.66
N LYS A 100 -2.93 11.99 6.86
CA LYS A 100 -3.03 11.98 5.40
C LYS A 100 -3.66 10.68 4.90
N PHE A 101 -3.24 9.56 5.48
CA PHE A 101 -3.81 8.24 5.23
C PHE A 101 -5.32 8.23 5.53
N LEU A 102 -5.72 8.72 6.71
CA LEU A 102 -7.13 8.74 7.10
C LEU A 102 -7.94 9.72 6.24
N ASN A 103 -7.37 10.87 5.90
CA ASN A 103 -8.02 11.83 5.01
C ASN A 103 -8.20 11.25 3.60
N ASN A 104 -7.23 10.53 3.05
CA ASN A 104 -7.39 9.87 1.75
C ASN A 104 -8.47 8.78 1.79
N LEU A 105 -8.48 7.97 2.86
CA LEU A 105 -9.46 6.90 3.03
C LEU A 105 -10.89 7.42 3.23
N ARG A 106 -11.04 8.44 4.06
CA ARG A 106 -12.33 8.91 4.56
C ARG A 106 -12.69 10.31 4.11
N LYS A 107 -11.94 10.94 3.19
CA LYS A 107 -12.19 12.30 2.68
C LYS A 107 -12.52 13.29 3.82
N LEU A 108 -11.72 13.30 4.89
CA LEU A 108 -11.98 14.05 6.12
C LEU A 108 -12.01 15.57 5.92
N GLU A 109 -11.35 16.08 4.89
CA GLU A 109 -11.39 17.48 4.44
C GLU A 109 -12.75 17.92 3.84
N PHE A 110 -13.65 16.98 3.59
CA PHE A 110 -14.96 17.24 3.00
C PHE A 110 -16.02 17.23 4.09
N GLY A 111 -16.83 18.28 4.13
CA GLY A 111 -17.97 18.36 5.04
C GLY A 111 -19.00 17.26 4.75
N CYS A 112 -19.88 17.02 5.72
CA CYS A 112 -21.03 16.14 5.58
C CYS A 112 -22.31 16.95 5.78
N THR A 113 -23.33 16.66 4.98
CA THR A 113 -24.67 17.22 5.09
C THR A 113 -25.64 16.11 5.43
N MET A 114 -26.46 16.32 6.46
CA MET A 114 -27.57 15.43 6.76
C MET A 114 -28.71 15.66 5.75
N THR A 115 -29.23 14.59 5.16
CA THR A 115 -30.36 14.61 4.23
C THR A 115 -31.41 13.59 4.68
N PHE A 116 -32.62 13.63 4.10
CA PHE A 116 -33.64 12.60 4.35
C PHE A 116 -33.16 11.18 4.01
N ASN A 117 -32.18 11.05 3.11
CA ASN A 117 -31.58 9.77 2.71
C ASN A 117 -30.31 9.43 3.51
N GLY A 118 -30.05 10.14 4.61
CA GLY A 118 -28.87 9.96 5.46
C GLY A 118 -27.76 10.98 5.21
N ILE A 119 -26.55 10.63 5.64
CA ILE A 119 -25.38 11.52 5.60
C ILE A 119 -24.75 11.49 4.20
N LYS A 120 -24.79 12.63 3.51
CA LYS A 120 -24.12 12.83 2.23
C LYS A 120 -22.83 13.62 2.43
N LYS A 121 -21.76 13.23 1.74
CA LYS A 121 -20.51 14.01 1.73
C LYS A 121 -20.59 15.17 0.74
N ALA A 122 -20.02 16.31 1.09
CA ALA A 122 -19.95 17.49 0.24
C ALA A 122 -19.07 17.23 -0.99
N GLU A 123 -19.38 17.89 -2.10
CA GLU A 123 -18.60 17.81 -3.34
C GLU A 123 -17.32 18.66 -3.29
N LYS A 124 -17.38 19.76 -2.53
CA LYS A 124 -16.24 20.66 -2.29
C LYS A 124 -15.64 20.39 -0.91
N ARG A 125 -14.33 20.59 -0.80
CA ARG A 125 -13.64 20.55 0.50
C ARG A 125 -14.17 21.66 1.40
N ALA A 126 -14.39 21.32 2.67
CA ALA A 126 -14.76 22.28 3.70
C ALA A 126 -13.51 22.86 4.38
N SER A 127 -12.43 22.09 4.48
CA SER A 127 -11.18 22.50 5.12
C SER A 127 -9.96 21.84 4.46
N ILE A 128 -8.77 22.35 4.80
CA ILE A 128 -7.50 21.72 4.45
C ILE A 128 -6.85 21.25 5.75
N MET A 129 -6.62 19.95 5.87
CA MET A 129 -5.94 19.37 7.02
C MET A 129 -4.43 19.59 6.86
N LYS A 130 -3.78 20.08 7.93
CA LYS A 130 -2.33 20.28 7.97
C LYS A 130 -1.81 19.90 9.33
N ASN A 131 -0.73 19.09 9.36
CA ASN A 131 0.00 18.71 10.58
C ASN A 131 -0.91 18.21 11.72
N CYS A 132 -1.94 17.43 11.39
CA CYS A 132 -2.85 16.93 12.42
C CYS A 132 -2.18 15.81 13.24
N GLU A 133 -2.31 15.91 14.56
CA GLU A 133 -1.94 14.84 15.48
C GLU A 133 -3.10 13.84 15.57
N LEU A 134 -2.76 12.56 15.69
CA LEU A 134 -3.73 11.50 15.92
C LEU A 134 -3.51 10.97 17.33
N ALA A 135 -4.52 11.12 18.17
CA ALA A 135 -4.59 10.48 19.47
C ALA A 135 -5.30 9.13 19.32
N GLU A 136 -4.68 8.07 19.80
CA GLU A 136 -5.33 6.77 19.95
C GLU A 136 -6.18 6.79 21.22
N PHE A 137 -7.42 6.29 21.12
CA PHE A 137 -8.30 6.08 22.26
C PHE A 137 -8.64 4.60 22.32
N ASP A 138 -8.45 3.98 23.48
CA ASP A 138 -8.93 2.62 23.71
C ASP A 138 -10.45 2.61 23.67
N ALA A 139 -11.03 1.68 22.91
CA ALA A 139 -12.47 1.42 22.98
C ALA A 139 -12.73 0.71 24.32
N GLY A 140 -13.27 1.45 25.29
CA GLY A 140 -13.67 0.93 26.59
C GLY A 140 -14.77 -0.12 26.54
#